data_AF-A0A1E1F7L1-F1
#
_entry.id   AF-A0A1E1F7L1-F1
#
_cell.length_a   1.000
_cell.length_b   1.000
_cell.length_c   1.000
_cell.angle_alpha   90.00
_cell.angle_beta   90.00
_cell.angle_gamma   90.00
#
_symmetry.space_group_name_H-M   'P 1'
#
loop_
_entity.id
_entity.type
_entity.pdbx_description
1 polymer ?
#
loop_
_entity_poly.entity_id
_entity_poly.type
_entity_poly.pdbx_seq_one_letter_code
_entity_poly.pdbx_strand_id
1 'polypeptide(L)'
;MKLRAIVTVLAGVCLTISSAGAQQMTIEQAREEGKAFGNAKRGDESLVPSSEAQAQAVPGYSGTNQPQSTYFDDPDALIAAGTAQRSTNESYRTVTDADRTRPAFSNAEILATTSRATSIENDPSAYLADENIGSTTGQCQPLPPGSGAGGYYEATCNQGTKLDEVPRSCSIRMAPEITKIDAYKYFVVPDSAYGTPFARYSSMAPHVAAGTCKPTGVAMQACAAHRIYGVSTNKFCDDYYATEYVCSQNLRDIALLPSPITGEGWHEKTVQTSVTVKRVDGCAEMAADAMCTAAAAGEVCTEGPETRIIDGVPVTQACWAWKRDFTCNVMSAGNDCGDLDANRQCTFLREDCLDDPQQGACKVKEKVYRCTTPDTPTSNAPQYICGDDVYCINGDCEPITREASTEFKDALVALHAIDDASKGFDPNNLTVFSGTRDTCHKPVFGLINCCAGKVSGALTVAAGGAALAGGPVAIAALATPFLALFACSQDEMKLDIKDRMGFCHKVGTWCSSSFLGICKTKKTAYCCFESKLSRVLQEQGRVQLNKPWGKPKNEQCKGFSIAEFQRLDLSKMDFTEVYADFLDAAKLPDEVQTMTEIQSKIQNYYDLHGGKP
;
A
#
# COMPACT_ATOMS: atom_id res chain seq x y z
N MET A 1 -48.02 36.72 35.65
CA MET A 1 -46.96 35.82 35.15
C MET A 1 -45.64 36.58 35.18
N LYS A 2 -44.73 36.14 36.03
CA LYS A 2 -43.41 36.74 36.25
C LYS A 2 -42.34 35.91 35.54
N LEU A 3 -41.25 36.59 35.17
CA LEU A 3 -39.90 36.10 34.86
C LEU A 3 -39.65 35.49 33.46
N ARG A 4 -39.01 36.25 32.57
CA ARG A 4 -37.53 36.25 32.40
C ARG A 4 -37.13 37.23 31.31
N ALA A 5 -36.37 38.25 31.70
CA ALA A 5 -35.62 39.13 30.83
C ALA A 5 -34.23 38.51 30.56
N ILE A 6 -33.56 39.03 29.53
CA ILE A 6 -32.21 38.73 29.04
C ILE A 6 -32.19 37.59 28.00
N VAL A 7 -32.19 37.99 26.73
CA VAL A 7 -31.44 37.45 25.58
C VAL A 7 -32.15 37.98 24.34
N THR A 8 -31.67 39.08 23.73
CA THR A 8 -31.73 39.44 22.29
C THR A 8 -31.54 40.95 22.09
N VAL A 9 -30.29 41.41 22.09
CA VAL A 9 -29.87 42.53 21.23
C VAL A 9 -28.43 42.22 20.82
N LEU A 10 -28.28 41.61 19.64
CA LEU A 10 -27.07 41.66 18.79
C LEU A 10 -27.32 40.77 17.57
N ALA A 11 -28.16 41.28 16.67
CA ALA A 11 -28.24 40.85 15.28
C ALA A 11 -28.03 42.11 14.44
N GLY A 12 -26.95 42.15 13.66
CA GLY A 12 -26.79 43.14 12.59
C GLY A 12 -25.51 43.98 12.64
N VAL A 13 -24.35 43.38 12.39
CA VAL A 13 -23.37 43.93 11.44
C VAL A 13 -22.78 42.75 10.67
N CYS A 14 -23.09 42.71 9.38
CA CYS A 14 -22.60 41.74 8.41
C CYS A 14 -21.28 42.21 7.78
N LEU A 15 -20.54 41.22 7.26
CA LEU A 15 -19.68 41.22 6.06
C LEU A 15 -18.15 41.37 6.21
N THR A 16 -17.50 40.40 5.55
CA THR A 16 -16.09 40.24 5.10
C THR A 16 -15.06 39.63 6.06
N ILE A 17 -15.16 38.31 6.30
CA ILE A 17 -13.97 37.49 6.61
C ILE A 17 -13.59 36.74 5.34
N SER A 18 -12.61 37.29 4.61
CA SER A 18 -11.82 36.56 3.63
C SER A 18 -11.00 35.51 4.38
N SER A 19 -11.11 34.25 3.99
CA SER A 19 -10.24 33.16 4.45
C SER A 19 -8.78 33.49 4.13
N ALA A 20 -7.99 33.85 5.14
CA ALA A 20 -6.54 33.94 5.02
C ALA A 20 -5.99 32.53 4.78
N GLY A 21 -5.53 32.27 3.56
CA GLY A 21 -4.71 31.10 3.27
C GLY A 21 -3.45 31.14 4.12
N ALA A 22 -3.03 30.00 4.64
CA ALA A 22 -1.73 29.84 5.27
C ALA A 22 -0.64 30.22 4.26
N GLN A 23 -0.05 31.40 4.40
CA GLN A 23 1.14 31.78 3.65
C GLN A 23 2.31 30.97 4.18
N GLN A 24 2.77 30.02 3.37
CA GLN A 24 3.98 29.26 3.62
C GLN A 24 5.17 30.21 3.39
N MET A 25 5.78 30.70 4.46
CA MET A 25 6.95 31.58 4.38
C MET A 25 8.10 30.85 3.69
N THR A 26 8.83 31.54 2.82
CA THR A 26 10.05 30.99 2.22
C THR A 26 11.18 30.93 3.25
N ILE A 27 12.20 30.10 3.00
CA ILE A 27 13.37 29.95 3.89
C ILE A 27 14.07 31.31 4.08
N GLU A 28 14.09 32.13 3.05
CA GLU A 28 14.67 33.48 3.06
C GLU A 28 13.87 34.42 3.96
N GLN A 29 12.53 34.37 3.91
CA GLN A 29 11.66 35.16 4.78
C GLN A 29 11.78 34.74 6.25
N ALA A 30 11.83 33.44 6.52
CA ALA A 30 12.07 32.93 7.87
C ALA A 30 13.45 33.34 8.41
N ARG A 31 14.47 33.40 7.53
CA ARG A 31 15.82 33.86 7.89
C ARG A 31 15.84 35.36 8.20
N GLU A 32 15.12 36.18 7.44
CA GLU A 32 15.00 37.61 7.73
C GLU A 32 14.20 37.88 9.01
N GLU A 33 13.10 37.16 9.25
CA GLU A 33 12.36 37.24 10.51
C GLU A 33 13.21 36.79 11.71
N GLY A 34 13.98 35.70 11.57
CA GLY A 34 14.90 35.25 12.60
C GLY A 34 15.99 36.28 12.91
N LYS A 35 16.54 36.94 11.88
CA LYS A 35 17.49 38.06 12.07
C LYS A 35 16.83 39.26 12.73
N ALA A 36 15.62 39.63 12.32
CA ALA A 36 14.88 40.75 12.89
C ALA A 36 14.53 40.50 14.36
N PHE A 37 14.04 39.30 14.69
CA PHE A 37 13.77 38.88 16.06
C PHE A 37 15.03 38.86 16.92
N GLY A 38 16.12 38.27 16.41
CA GLY A 38 17.40 38.23 17.11
C GLY A 38 17.98 39.63 17.37
N ASN A 39 17.89 40.54 16.40
CA ASN A 39 18.33 41.93 16.59
C ASN A 39 17.43 42.70 17.55
N ALA A 40 16.12 42.50 17.50
CA ALA A 40 15.17 43.11 18.44
C ALA A 40 15.41 42.64 19.88
N LYS A 41 15.78 41.36 20.08
CA LYS A 41 16.09 40.82 21.41
C LYS A 41 17.50 41.15 21.91
N ARG A 42 18.46 41.36 21.02
CA ARG A 42 19.83 41.76 21.38
C ARG A 42 19.89 43.18 21.96
N GLY A 43 18.97 44.06 21.56
CA GLY A 43 18.85 45.43 22.10
C GLY A 43 17.89 45.56 23.29
N ASP A 44 17.30 44.46 23.76
CA ASP A 44 16.34 44.44 24.85
C ASP A 44 17.09 44.31 26.19
N GLU A 45 17.34 45.44 26.85
CA GLU A 45 18.06 45.51 28.13
C GLU A 45 17.37 44.70 29.25
N SER A 46 16.11 44.27 29.07
CA SER A 46 15.42 43.38 30.01
C SER A 46 15.86 41.91 29.91
N LEU A 47 16.54 41.52 28.83
CA LEU A 47 17.07 40.16 28.61
C LEU A 47 18.54 40.01 29.01
N VAL A 48 19.21 41.11 29.35
CA VAL A 48 20.55 41.12 29.94
C VAL A 48 20.38 41.31 31.44
N PRO A 49 20.71 40.31 32.29
CA PRO A 49 20.62 40.47 33.73
C PRO A 49 21.44 41.68 34.19
N SER A 50 20.78 42.72 34.68
CA SER A 50 21.42 43.96 35.14
C SER A 50 21.67 43.96 36.65
N SER A 51 21.32 42.87 37.32
CA SER A 51 21.59 42.63 38.75
C SER A 51 21.99 41.18 39.00
N GLU A 52 22.80 40.96 40.04
CA GLU A 52 23.25 39.64 40.49
C GLU A 52 22.08 38.67 40.72
N ALA A 53 20.95 39.18 41.23
CA ALA A 53 19.74 38.40 41.49
C ALA A 53 19.06 37.89 40.21
N GLN A 54 19.12 38.65 39.11
CA GLN A 54 18.62 38.21 37.80
C GLN A 54 19.57 37.20 37.15
N ALA A 55 20.88 37.35 37.35
CA ALA A 55 21.87 36.41 36.82
C ALA A 55 21.75 35.02 37.48
N GLN A 56 21.49 34.98 38.79
CA GLN A 56 21.25 33.74 39.55
C GLN A 56 19.97 33.00 39.18
N ALA A 57 19.01 33.66 38.51
CA ALA A 57 17.78 33.02 38.03
C ALA A 57 17.96 32.26 36.70
N VAL A 58 19.12 32.41 36.03
CA VAL A 58 19.44 31.71 34.77
C VAL A 58 19.82 30.25 35.07
N PRO A 59 19.09 29.24 34.55
CA PRO A 59 19.41 27.84 34.77
C PRO A 59 20.84 27.51 34.32
N GLY A 60 21.67 27.01 35.24
CA GLY A 60 23.07 26.66 34.99
C GLY A 60 24.10 27.77 35.26
N TYR A 61 23.68 28.96 35.70
CA TYR A 61 24.60 30.02 36.11
C TYR A 61 25.28 29.70 37.45
N SER A 62 26.60 29.50 37.44
CA SER A 62 27.42 29.15 38.62
C SER A 62 28.18 30.34 39.22
N GLY A 63 27.83 31.57 38.86
CA GLY A 63 28.50 32.80 39.32
C GLY A 63 29.80 33.10 38.56
N THR A 64 30.54 34.09 39.06
CA THR A 64 31.83 34.54 38.49
C THR A 64 33.04 33.73 38.99
N ASN A 65 32.85 32.90 40.01
CA ASN A 65 33.87 31.98 40.53
C ASN A 65 33.85 30.66 39.76
N GLN A 66 34.37 30.70 38.53
CA GLN A 66 34.63 29.50 37.76
C GLN A 66 35.97 28.90 38.21
N PRO A 67 36.10 27.58 38.45
CA PRO A 67 37.39 26.94 38.78
C PRO A 67 38.50 27.25 37.77
N GLN A 68 38.13 27.62 36.55
CA GLN A 68 39.03 28.00 35.47
C GLN A 68 39.57 29.43 35.61
N SER A 69 39.01 30.25 36.50
CA SER A 69 39.47 31.63 36.71
C SER A 69 40.90 31.71 37.24
N THR A 70 41.36 30.65 37.91
CA THR A 70 42.73 30.53 38.41
C THR A 70 43.77 30.44 37.28
N TYR A 71 43.35 30.17 36.05
CA TYR A 71 44.22 30.11 34.87
C TYR A 71 44.20 31.40 34.03
N PHE A 72 43.38 32.40 34.37
CA PHE A 72 43.31 33.63 33.56
C PHE A 72 44.62 34.43 33.57
N ASP A 73 45.29 34.47 34.72
CA ASP A 73 46.55 35.19 34.90
C ASP A 73 47.79 34.30 34.67
N ASP A 74 47.59 32.98 34.51
CA ASP A 74 48.64 31.98 34.23
C ASP A 74 48.11 30.93 33.22
N PRO A 75 48.09 31.27 31.92
CA PRO A 75 47.63 30.35 30.88
C PRO A 75 48.57 29.14 30.70
N ASP A 76 49.83 29.23 31.11
CA ASP A 76 50.77 28.10 31.06
C ASP A 76 50.43 27.04 32.12
N ALA A 77 49.91 27.46 33.28
CA ALA A 77 49.36 26.53 34.28
C ALA A 77 48.17 25.73 33.76
N LEU A 78 47.37 26.27 32.84
CA LEU A 78 46.29 25.51 32.17
C LEU A 78 46.86 24.36 31.35
N ILE A 79 47.92 24.62 30.60
CA ILE A 79 48.61 23.61 29.77
C ILE A 79 49.25 22.56 30.68
N ALA A 80 49.89 22.96 31.77
CA ALA A 80 50.49 22.03 32.74
C ALA A 80 49.44 21.14 33.43
N ALA A 81 48.32 21.73 33.86
CA ALA A 81 47.20 21.01 34.47
C ALA A 81 46.54 20.04 33.48
N GLY A 82 46.31 20.47 32.23
CA GLY A 82 45.79 19.62 31.16
C GLY A 82 46.74 18.47 30.82
N THR A 83 48.04 18.74 30.78
CA THR A 83 49.07 17.71 30.51
C THR A 83 49.15 16.69 31.63
N ALA A 84 49.01 17.10 32.90
CA ALA A 84 48.98 16.20 34.05
C ALA A 84 47.74 15.28 34.07
N GLN A 85 46.60 15.76 33.56
CA GLN A 85 45.35 15.00 33.54
C GLN A 85 45.14 14.14 32.28
N ARG A 86 45.97 14.31 31.24
CA ARG A 86 45.80 13.64 29.94
C ARG A 86 45.78 12.11 30.04
N SER A 87 46.63 11.52 30.90
CA SER A 87 46.77 10.06 31.03
C SER A 87 45.59 9.40 31.76
N THR A 88 44.79 10.20 32.47
CA THR A 88 43.58 9.76 33.19
C THR A 88 42.30 10.22 32.52
N ASN A 89 42.37 11.06 31.48
CA ASN A 89 41.23 11.54 30.72
C ASN A 89 40.79 10.50 29.66
N GLU A 90 39.56 10.02 29.76
CA GLU A 90 39.02 8.96 28.90
C GLU A 90 39.01 9.35 27.41
N SER A 91 38.64 10.60 27.09
CA SER A 91 38.64 11.11 25.73
C SER A 91 40.05 11.16 25.14
N TYR A 92 41.05 11.63 25.90
CA TYR A 92 42.45 11.66 25.45
C TYR A 92 43.01 10.26 25.21
N ARG A 93 42.74 9.31 26.13
CA ARG A 93 43.15 7.91 25.97
C ARG A 93 42.51 7.23 24.76
N THR A 94 41.25 7.55 24.46
CA THR A 94 40.51 7.02 23.30
C THR A 94 41.06 7.54 21.97
N VAL A 95 41.39 8.83 21.90
CA VAL A 95 41.93 9.47 20.68
C VAL A 95 43.37 9.06 20.42
N THR A 96 44.19 8.96 21.46
CA THR A 96 45.61 8.58 21.33
C THR A 96 45.84 7.07 21.31
N ASP A 97 44.77 6.27 21.46
CA ASP A 97 44.84 4.82 21.67
C ASP A 97 45.92 4.43 22.69
N ALA A 98 45.89 5.11 23.84
CA ALA A 98 46.90 4.92 24.89
C ALA A 98 47.01 3.46 25.36
N ASP A 99 45.91 2.71 25.21
CA ASP A 99 45.79 1.30 25.56
C ASP A 99 46.15 0.33 24.40
N ARG A 100 46.59 0.85 23.24
CA ARG A 100 47.03 0.10 22.05
C ARG A 100 46.03 -0.97 21.59
N THR A 101 44.76 -0.61 21.61
CA THR A 101 43.65 -1.49 21.23
C THR A 101 43.42 -1.51 19.72
N ARG A 102 43.94 -0.52 18.99
CA ARG A 102 43.85 -0.47 17.53
C ARG A 102 44.93 -1.35 16.92
N PRO A 103 44.62 -2.09 15.83
CA PRO A 103 45.61 -2.84 15.08
C PRO A 103 46.73 -1.91 14.58
N ALA A 104 47.97 -2.26 14.86
CA ALA A 104 49.14 -1.58 14.32
C ALA A 104 49.72 -2.40 13.16
N PHE A 105 49.80 -1.80 11.97
CA PHE A 105 50.37 -2.44 10.79
C PHE A 105 51.88 -2.23 10.76
N SER A 106 52.63 -3.26 10.39
CA SER A 106 54.07 -3.13 10.19
C SER A 106 54.36 -2.37 8.88
N ASN A 107 55.49 -1.66 8.80
CA ASN A 107 55.93 -1.05 7.53
C ASN A 107 56.00 -2.07 6.39
N ALA A 108 56.32 -3.33 6.69
CA ALA A 108 56.36 -4.40 5.68
C ALA A 108 54.97 -4.74 5.13
N GLU A 109 53.93 -4.66 5.97
CA GLU A 109 52.53 -4.94 5.61
C GLU A 109 51.92 -3.77 4.82
N ILE A 110 52.28 -2.54 5.19
CA ILE A 110 51.98 -1.33 4.42
C ILE A 110 52.65 -1.43 3.05
N LEU A 111 53.96 -1.72 2.99
CA LEU A 111 54.71 -1.84 1.73
C LEU A 111 54.23 -3.00 0.85
N ALA A 112 53.75 -4.10 1.42
CA ALA A 112 53.17 -5.21 0.66
C ALA A 112 51.80 -4.85 0.07
N THR A 113 51.01 -4.06 0.80
CA THR A 113 49.68 -3.60 0.35
C THR A 113 49.80 -2.47 -0.68
N THR A 114 50.81 -1.60 -0.54
CA THR A 114 51.08 -0.49 -1.47
C THR A 114 52.02 -0.88 -2.61
N SER A 115 52.62 -2.08 -2.63
CA SER A 115 53.69 -2.44 -3.58
C SER A 115 53.29 -2.21 -5.05
N ARG A 116 52.01 -2.46 -5.37
CA ARG A 116 51.46 -2.23 -6.71
C ARG A 116 51.29 -0.75 -7.00
N ALA A 117 50.77 0.04 -6.06
CA ALA A 117 50.65 1.49 -6.19
C ALA A 117 52.04 2.13 -6.32
N THR A 118 52.99 1.74 -5.47
CA THR A 118 54.39 2.18 -5.52
C THR A 118 55.09 1.76 -6.81
N SER A 119 54.76 0.60 -7.40
CA SER A 119 55.31 0.21 -8.71
C SER A 119 54.75 1.05 -9.86
N ILE A 120 53.49 1.47 -9.77
CA ILE A 120 52.83 2.34 -10.77
C ILE A 120 53.32 3.79 -10.62
N GLU A 121 53.59 4.23 -9.38
CA GLU A 121 54.14 5.55 -9.07
C GLU A 121 55.60 5.69 -9.54
N ASN A 122 56.41 4.65 -9.36
CA ASN A 122 57.83 4.66 -9.78
C ASN A 122 58.02 4.50 -11.29
N ASP A 123 57.10 3.79 -11.97
CA ASP A 123 57.11 3.67 -13.43
C ASP A 123 55.70 3.62 -14.00
N PRO A 124 55.04 4.80 -14.15
CA PRO A 124 53.71 4.89 -14.74
C PRO A 124 53.69 4.43 -16.20
N SER A 125 54.84 4.52 -16.89
CA SER A 125 54.98 4.21 -18.32
C SER A 125 54.89 2.71 -18.62
N ALA A 126 55.25 1.85 -17.65
CA ALA A 126 55.11 0.40 -17.76
C ALA A 126 53.65 -0.08 -17.96
N TYR A 127 52.66 0.77 -17.64
CA TYR A 127 51.23 0.48 -17.81
C TYR A 127 50.59 1.22 -18.97
N LEU A 128 51.34 2.02 -19.72
CA LEU A 128 50.85 2.84 -20.82
C LEU A 128 51.06 2.23 -22.22
N ALA A 129 51.38 0.93 -22.32
CA ALA A 129 51.47 0.17 -23.57
C ALA A 129 52.15 0.95 -24.72
N ASP A 130 53.33 1.50 -24.44
CA ASP A 130 54.19 2.29 -25.34
C ASP A 130 53.76 3.76 -25.64
N GLU A 131 52.94 4.40 -24.81
CA GLU A 131 52.62 5.85 -24.96
C GLU A 131 53.50 6.78 -24.11
N ASN A 132 53.97 7.88 -24.72
CA ASN A 132 54.93 8.83 -24.15
C ASN A 132 54.23 10.00 -23.43
N ILE A 133 54.65 10.30 -22.19
CA ILE A 133 54.26 11.51 -21.45
C ILE A 133 55.18 12.66 -21.94
N GLY A 134 54.79 13.31 -23.03
CA GLY A 134 55.58 14.39 -23.64
C GLY A 134 54.72 15.44 -24.33
N SER A 135 54.68 16.64 -23.76
CA SER A 135 54.01 17.83 -24.30
C SER A 135 54.72 18.34 -25.56
N THR A 136 54.15 18.11 -26.74
CA THR A 136 54.39 18.98 -27.92
C THR A 136 53.18 19.22 -28.82
N THR A 137 52.04 18.58 -28.57
CA THR A 137 50.83 18.79 -29.38
C THR A 137 49.65 19.03 -28.47
N GLY A 138 49.02 20.22 -28.53
CA GLY A 138 47.79 20.56 -27.82
C GLY A 138 46.59 19.75 -28.33
N GLN A 139 46.63 18.43 -28.15
CA GLN A 139 45.60 17.47 -28.51
C GLN A 139 45.21 16.75 -27.22
N CYS A 140 43.98 16.96 -26.77
CA CYS A 140 43.46 16.19 -25.64
C CYS A 140 43.13 14.78 -26.12
N GLN A 141 43.54 13.77 -25.35
CA GLN A 141 43.37 12.36 -25.72
C GLN A 141 42.15 11.78 -24.98
N PRO A 142 41.27 11.02 -25.65
CA PRO A 142 40.14 10.39 -25.02
C PRO A 142 40.57 9.36 -23.98
N LEU A 143 39.99 9.44 -22.79
CA LEU A 143 40.09 8.41 -21.78
C LEU A 143 39.50 7.10 -22.32
N PRO A 144 40.04 5.94 -21.92
CA PRO A 144 39.41 4.66 -22.17
C PRO A 144 37.96 4.69 -21.65
N PRO A 145 36.98 4.11 -22.37
CA PRO A 145 35.61 4.04 -21.88
C PRO A 145 35.62 3.41 -20.49
N GLY A 146 35.04 4.10 -19.51
CA GLY A 146 34.89 3.57 -18.17
C GLY A 146 34.24 2.19 -18.26
N SER A 147 34.87 1.18 -17.67
CA SER A 147 34.28 -0.15 -17.56
C SER A 147 33.10 -0.03 -16.60
N GLY A 148 31.94 0.38 -17.12
CA GLY A 148 30.68 0.20 -16.43
C GLY A 148 30.56 -1.28 -16.16
N ALA A 149 30.80 -1.70 -14.92
CA ALA A 149 30.56 -3.07 -14.52
C ALA A 149 29.08 -3.30 -14.76
N GLY A 150 28.75 -4.11 -15.77
CA GLY A 150 27.38 -4.44 -16.11
C GLY A 150 26.66 -4.89 -14.85
N GLY A 151 25.71 -4.08 -14.40
CA GLY A 151 24.91 -4.38 -13.22
C GLY A 151 24.07 -5.64 -13.46
N TYR A 152 23.54 -6.20 -12.38
CA TYR A 152 22.55 -7.27 -12.46
C TYR A 152 21.31 -6.88 -11.68
N TYR A 153 20.15 -7.34 -12.14
CA TYR A 153 18.87 -7.19 -11.44
C TYR A 153 18.21 -8.56 -11.28
N GLU A 154 17.38 -8.72 -10.24
CA GLU A 154 16.54 -9.92 -10.11
C GLU A 154 15.19 -9.70 -10.82
N ALA A 155 14.84 -10.63 -11.70
CA ALA A 155 13.50 -10.73 -12.29
C ALA A 155 12.76 -11.94 -11.73
N THR A 156 11.44 -11.87 -11.65
CA THR A 156 10.62 -13.00 -11.17
C THR A 156 9.45 -13.27 -12.10
N CYS A 157 9.14 -14.55 -12.29
CA CYS A 157 7.93 -15.04 -12.93
C CYS A 157 7.28 -16.12 -12.06
N ASN A 158 6.08 -16.52 -12.42
CA ASN A 158 5.23 -17.44 -11.72
C ASN A 158 4.80 -18.61 -12.61
N GLN A 159 4.70 -19.79 -11.99
CA GLN A 159 4.25 -21.00 -12.64
C GLN A 159 3.43 -21.82 -11.64
N GLY A 160 2.30 -22.37 -12.09
CA GLY A 160 1.46 -23.22 -11.25
C GLY A 160 -0.04 -22.99 -11.47
N THR A 161 -0.80 -22.96 -10.38
CA THR A 161 -2.26 -22.85 -10.42
C THR A 161 -2.70 -21.38 -10.46
N LYS A 162 -3.35 -20.99 -11.54
CA LYS A 162 -3.98 -19.68 -11.70
C LYS A 162 -5.41 -19.72 -11.16
N LEU A 163 -5.78 -18.69 -10.41
CA LEU A 163 -7.14 -18.45 -9.92
C LEU A 163 -7.75 -17.27 -10.65
N ASP A 164 -8.86 -17.52 -11.34
CA ASP A 164 -9.66 -16.47 -11.98
C ASP A 164 -10.99 -16.31 -11.23
N GLU A 165 -11.32 -15.07 -10.84
CA GLU A 165 -12.60 -14.76 -10.22
C GLU A 165 -13.67 -14.53 -11.28
N VAL A 166 -14.75 -15.31 -11.20
CA VAL A 166 -15.87 -15.25 -12.12
C VAL A 166 -17.13 -14.92 -11.32
N PRO A 167 -17.85 -13.85 -11.68
CA PRO A 167 -19.14 -13.55 -11.07
C PRO A 167 -20.16 -14.62 -11.49
N ARG A 168 -20.92 -15.13 -10.53
CA ARG A 168 -22.01 -16.09 -10.70
C ARG A 168 -23.24 -15.60 -9.95
N SER A 169 -24.42 -16.06 -10.36
CA SER A 169 -25.64 -15.75 -9.65
C SER A 169 -26.67 -16.86 -9.80
N CYS A 170 -27.60 -16.91 -8.85
CA CYS A 170 -28.71 -17.86 -8.82
C CYS A 170 -29.99 -17.15 -8.35
N SER A 171 -31.11 -17.82 -8.59
CA SER A 171 -32.41 -17.35 -8.15
C SER A 171 -32.98 -18.20 -7.02
N ILE A 172 -33.61 -17.54 -6.07
CA ILE A 172 -34.46 -18.13 -5.04
C ILE A 172 -35.88 -17.71 -5.38
N ARG A 173 -36.84 -18.63 -5.38
CA ARG A 173 -38.23 -18.33 -5.77
C ARG A 173 -39.24 -18.84 -4.74
N MET A 174 -40.35 -18.13 -4.62
CA MET A 174 -41.55 -18.66 -3.96
C MET A 174 -42.28 -19.57 -4.94
N ALA A 175 -42.24 -20.88 -4.69
CA ALA A 175 -43.00 -21.87 -5.42
C ALA A 175 -44.31 -22.16 -4.69
N PRO A 176 -45.47 -22.06 -5.35
CA PRO A 176 -46.73 -22.42 -4.72
C PRO A 176 -46.87 -23.93 -4.57
N GLU A 177 -47.33 -24.36 -3.40
CA GLU A 177 -47.77 -25.72 -3.12
C GLU A 177 -49.30 -25.72 -2.97
N ILE A 178 -49.95 -26.44 -3.88
CA ILE A 178 -51.41 -26.51 -3.98
C ILE A 178 -51.90 -27.76 -3.25
N THR A 179 -52.76 -27.56 -2.26
CA THR A 179 -53.45 -28.65 -1.56
C THR A 179 -54.94 -28.55 -1.82
N LYS A 180 -55.54 -29.62 -2.35
CA LYS A 180 -56.99 -29.72 -2.53
C LYS A 180 -57.57 -30.49 -1.35
N ILE A 181 -58.47 -29.85 -0.62
CA ILE A 181 -59.16 -30.45 0.53
C ILE A 181 -60.65 -30.56 0.23
N ASP A 182 -61.26 -31.63 0.69
CA ASP A 182 -62.70 -31.77 0.65
C ASP A 182 -63.36 -30.69 1.51
N ALA A 183 -64.46 -30.15 1.02
CA ALA A 183 -65.27 -29.16 1.71
C ALA A 183 -66.73 -29.60 1.72
N TYR A 184 -67.39 -29.45 2.86
CA TYR A 184 -68.72 -29.97 3.11
C TYR A 184 -69.65 -28.82 3.45
N LYS A 185 -70.77 -28.70 2.73
CA LYS A 185 -71.73 -27.61 2.93
C LYS A 185 -72.93 -28.05 3.76
N TYR A 186 -73.21 -27.30 4.82
CA TYR A 186 -74.30 -27.55 5.76
C TYR A 186 -75.27 -26.38 5.75
N PHE A 187 -76.56 -26.67 5.81
CA PHE A 187 -77.55 -25.68 6.21
C PHE A 187 -77.60 -25.61 7.73
N VAL A 188 -77.59 -24.39 8.26
CA VAL A 188 -77.60 -24.09 9.70
C VAL A 188 -78.72 -23.11 10.00
N VAL A 189 -79.50 -23.38 11.05
CA VAL A 189 -80.69 -22.62 11.44
C VAL A 189 -80.63 -22.17 12.90
N PRO A 190 -81.46 -21.20 13.33
CA PRO A 190 -81.62 -20.85 14.74
C PRO A 190 -81.89 -22.07 15.62
N ASP A 191 -81.42 -22.03 16.86
CA ASP A 191 -81.66 -23.10 17.84
C ASP A 191 -83.16 -23.33 18.10
N SER A 192 -83.98 -22.28 17.93
CA SER A 192 -85.44 -22.33 18.04
C SER A 192 -86.16 -22.95 16.83
N ALA A 193 -85.47 -23.25 15.74
CA ALA A 193 -86.09 -23.80 14.54
C ALA A 193 -86.68 -25.20 14.80
N TYR A 194 -87.95 -25.39 14.45
CA TYR A 194 -88.68 -26.64 14.65
C TYR A 194 -88.94 -27.36 13.32
N GLY A 195 -88.97 -28.70 13.37
CA GLY A 195 -89.33 -29.55 12.23
C GLY A 195 -88.32 -29.59 11.07
N THR A 196 -87.04 -29.26 11.32
CA THR A 196 -86.00 -29.23 10.29
C THR A 196 -84.79 -30.12 10.62
N PRO A 197 -84.22 -30.83 9.63
CA PRO A 197 -83.07 -31.72 9.82
C PRO A 197 -81.73 -30.96 9.94
N PHE A 198 -81.71 -29.65 9.71
CA PHE A 198 -80.49 -28.84 9.61
C PHE A 198 -79.72 -28.70 10.92
N ALA A 199 -78.43 -28.40 10.81
CA ALA A 199 -77.60 -28.12 11.98
C ALA A 199 -78.06 -26.85 12.70
N ARG A 200 -77.75 -26.73 13.98
CA ARG A 200 -78.12 -25.56 14.81
C ARG A 200 -76.95 -24.61 14.97
N TYR A 201 -77.22 -23.31 15.15
CA TYR A 201 -76.15 -22.33 15.39
C TYR A 201 -75.28 -22.71 16.60
N SER A 202 -75.86 -23.19 17.70
CA SER A 202 -75.09 -23.67 18.85
C SER A 202 -74.13 -24.82 18.51
N SER A 203 -74.56 -25.78 17.69
CA SER A 203 -73.72 -26.91 17.24
C SER A 203 -72.63 -26.49 16.25
N MET A 204 -72.87 -25.46 15.43
CA MET A 204 -71.92 -24.96 14.44
C MET A 204 -70.89 -23.99 15.05
N ALA A 205 -71.28 -23.22 16.07
CA ALA A 205 -70.45 -22.21 16.73
C ALA A 205 -69.02 -22.67 17.12
N PRO A 206 -68.80 -23.84 17.75
CA PRO A 206 -67.44 -24.27 18.09
C PRO A 206 -66.56 -24.50 16.86
N HIS A 207 -67.13 -24.97 15.74
CA HIS A 207 -66.39 -25.21 14.51
C HIS A 207 -66.07 -23.92 13.75
N VAL A 208 -66.93 -22.91 13.89
CA VAL A 208 -66.65 -21.55 13.39
C VAL A 208 -65.55 -20.90 14.22
N ALA A 209 -65.61 -21.01 15.54
CA ALA A 209 -64.58 -20.49 16.44
C ALA A 209 -63.22 -21.17 16.22
N ALA A 210 -63.21 -22.47 15.90
CA ALA A 210 -62.01 -23.21 15.53
C ALA A 210 -61.53 -22.97 14.08
N GLY A 211 -62.25 -22.16 13.28
CA GLY A 211 -61.92 -21.89 11.88
C GLY A 211 -62.11 -23.08 10.92
N THR A 212 -62.74 -24.16 11.38
CA THR A 212 -63.04 -25.36 10.56
C THR A 212 -64.20 -25.10 9.61
N CYS A 213 -65.14 -24.24 10.01
CA CYS A 213 -66.31 -23.87 9.23
C CYS A 213 -66.45 -22.36 9.10
N LYS A 214 -67.05 -21.89 8.02
CA LYS A 214 -67.39 -20.48 7.81
C LYS A 214 -68.71 -20.34 7.05
N PRO A 215 -69.50 -19.28 7.30
CA PRO A 215 -70.68 -19.01 6.50
C PRO A 215 -70.27 -18.71 5.05
N THR A 216 -71.02 -19.21 4.07
CA THR A 216 -70.77 -18.94 2.64
C THR A 216 -71.34 -17.60 2.18
N GLY A 217 -72.17 -16.96 3.01
CA GLY A 217 -72.94 -15.76 2.68
C GLY A 217 -74.28 -16.08 2.01
N VAL A 218 -74.55 -17.34 1.69
CA VAL A 218 -75.86 -17.78 1.19
C VAL A 218 -76.80 -18.00 2.36
N ALA A 219 -77.91 -17.27 2.37
CA ALA A 219 -79.04 -17.48 3.28
C ALA A 219 -80.33 -17.56 2.47
N MET A 220 -81.20 -18.51 2.81
CA MET A 220 -82.47 -18.71 2.10
C MET A 220 -83.56 -19.15 3.07
N GLN A 221 -84.82 -19.01 2.64
CA GLN A 221 -85.95 -19.55 3.38
C GLN A 221 -85.75 -21.06 3.61
N ALA A 222 -86.01 -21.56 4.82
CA ALA A 222 -85.69 -22.94 5.14
C ALA A 222 -86.48 -23.95 4.29
N CYS A 223 -87.67 -23.60 3.79
CA CYS A 223 -88.38 -24.41 2.81
C CYS A 223 -87.61 -24.59 1.48
N ALA A 224 -86.86 -23.56 1.04
CA ALA A 224 -85.99 -23.69 -0.13
C ALA A 224 -84.81 -24.61 0.16
N ALA A 225 -84.16 -24.45 1.31
CA ALA A 225 -83.10 -25.32 1.75
C ALA A 225 -83.59 -26.78 1.93
N HIS A 226 -84.82 -27.02 2.40
CA HIS A 226 -85.39 -28.38 2.54
C HIS A 226 -85.41 -29.12 1.21
N ARG A 227 -85.80 -28.43 0.14
CA ARG A 227 -85.79 -28.99 -1.22
C ARG A 227 -84.38 -29.33 -1.69
N ILE A 228 -83.40 -28.47 -1.42
CA ILE A 228 -81.98 -28.73 -1.77
C ILE A 228 -81.44 -29.92 -0.94
N TYR A 229 -81.84 -30.02 0.33
CA TYR A 229 -81.43 -31.10 1.22
C TYR A 229 -82.14 -32.43 0.93
N GLY A 230 -83.20 -32.43 0.13
CA GLY A 230 -83.97 -33.63 -0.26
C GLY A 230 -85.08 -34.03 0.70
N VAL A 231 -85.59 -33.12 1.54
CA VAL A 231 -86.71 -33.38 2.47
C VAL A 231 -87.96 -32.61 2.08
N SER A 232 -89.13 -33.11 2.48
CA SER A 232 -90.40 -32.41 2.28
C SER A 232 -90.48 -31.14 3.13
N THR A 233 -91.00 -30.05 2.54
CA THR A 233 -91.30 -28.81 3.25
C THR A 233 -92.41 -29.02 4.29
N ASN A 234 -92.45 -28.20 5.34
CA ASN A 234 -93.49 -28.21 6.37
C ASN A 234 -94.09 -26.81 6.59
N LYS A 235 -95.16 -26.71 7.41
CA LYS A 235 -95.85 -25.43 7.64
C LYS A 235 -94.98 -24.34 8.29
N PHE A 236 -93.90 -24.71 8.97
CA PHE A 236 -93.06 -23.81 9.76
C PHE A 236 -91.76 -23.42 9.05
N CYS A 237 -91.44 -23.99 7.87
CA CYS A 237 -90.13 -23.77 7.24
C CYS A 237 -89.97 -22.39 6.54
N ASP A 238 -91.02 -21.57 6.50
CA ASP A 238 -90.94 -20.17 6.05
C ASP A 238 -90.77 -19.19 7.22
N ASP A 239 -90.81 -19.66 8.48
CA ASP A 239 -90.69 -18.82 9.67
C ASP A 239 -89.22 -18.48 10.01
N TYR A 240 -88.26 -19.10 9.33
CA TYR A 240 -86.83 -18.91 9.58
C TYR A 240 -85.97 -19.13 8.33
N TYR A 241 -84.78 -18.53 8.34
CA TYR A 241 -83.77 -18.69 7.30
C TYR A 241 -82.77 -19.79 7.67
N ALA A 242 -82.36 -20.55 6.65
CA ALA A 242 -81.21 -21.42 6.69
C ALA A 242 -80.00 -20.70 6.10
N THR A 243 -78.92 -20.62 6.87
CA THR A 243 -77.63 -20.08 6.43
C THR A 243 -76.74 -21.24 6.02
N GLU A 244 -76.11 -21.15 4.86
CA GLU A 244 -75.17 -22.17 4.39
C GLU A 244 -73.77 -21.90 4.99
N TYR A 245 -73.15 -22.96 5.50
CA TYR A 245 -71.78 -22.98 6.00
C TYR A 245 -70.97 -24.00 5.21
N VAL A 246 -69.71 -23.68 4.93
CA VAL A 246 -68.74 -24.62 4.35
C VAL A 246 -67.70 -24.99 5.40
N CYS A 247 -67.42 -26.29 5.53
CA CYS A 247 -66.49 -26.86 6.50
C CYS A 247 -65.39 -27.68 5.82
N SER A 248 -64.16 -27.59 6.31
CA SER A 248 -63.00 -28.36 5.82
C SER A 248 -62.95 -29.82 6.27
N GLN A 249 -63.92 -30.24 7.10
CA GLN A 249 -64.05 -31.59 7.65
C GLN A 249 -65.50 -32.06 7.56
N ASN A 250 -65.72 -33.37 7.44
CA ASN A 250 -67.06 -33.95 7.55
C ASN A 250 -67.48 -34.01 9.03
N LEU A 251 -68.50 -33.24 9.39
CA LEU A 251 -69.08 -33.14 10.71
C LEU A 251 -70.34 -34.01 10.75
N ARG A 252 -70.19 -35.26 11.20
CA ARG A 252 -71.24 -36.29 11.08
C ARG A 252 -72.45 -36.06 12.00
N ASP A 253 -72.27 -35.35 13.11
CA ASP A 253 -73.25 -35.33 14.20
C ASP A 253 -73.83 -33.93 14.50
N ILE A 254 -73.64 -32.97 13.59
CA ILE A 254 -74.15 -31.59 13.79
C ILE A 254 -75.55 -31.38 13.21
N ALA A 255 -75.93 -32.16 12.19
CA ALA A 255 -77.28 -32.14 11.63
C ALA A 255 -78.19 -33.11 12.42
N LEU A 256 -79.47 -32.78 12.55
CA LEU A 256 -80.42 -33.61 13.31
C LEU A 256 -80.76 -34.91 12.59
N LEU A 257 -80.77 -34.91 11.25
CA LEU A 257 -81.01 -36.07 10.41
C LEU A 257 -80.15 -35.96 9.14
N PRO A 258 -79.69 -37.09 8.56
CA PRO A 258 -78.96 -37.07 7.31
C PRO A 258 -79.86 -36.65 6.14
N SER A 259 -79.26 -36.05 5.11
CA SER A 259 -79.91 -35.76 3.84
C SER A 259 -80.29 -37.06 3.13
N PRO A 260 -81.53 -37.20 2.62
CA PRO A 260 -81.93 -38.34 1.80
C PRO A 260 -81.16 -38.45 0.47
N ILE A 261 -80.54 -37.35 0.01
CA ILE A 261 -79.78 -37.32 -1.25
C ILE A 261 -78.34 -37.79 -1.01
N THR A 262 -77.67 -37.23 -0.01
CA THR A 262 -76.24 -37.48 0.23
C THR A 262 -75.98 -38.61 1.24
N GLY A 263 -76.98 -38.95 2.05
CA GLY A 263 -76.84 -39.88 3.18
C GLY A 263 -76.13 -39.28 4.39
N GLU A 264 -75.78 -37.99 4.37
CA GLU A 264 -74.90 -37.35 5.34
C GLU A 264 -75.50 -36.04 5.87
N GLY A 265 -74.91 -35.47 6.93
CA GLY A 265 -75.38 -34.21 7.53
C GLY A 265 -75.25 -32.97 6.63
N TRP A 266 -74.44 -33.05 5.57
CA TRP A 266 -74.21 -31.99 4.57
C TRP A 266 -75.04 -32.23 3.29
N HIS A 267 -75.35 -31.16 2.56
CA HIS A 267 -76.14 -31.23 1.32
C HIS A 267 -75.29 -31.20 0.04
N GLU A 268 -74.04 -30.75 0.12
CA GLU A 268 -73.13 -30.73 -1.02
C GLU A 268 -71.68 -30.95 -0.54
N LYS A 269 -70.94 -31.79 -1.27
CA LYS A 269 -69.49 -31.95 -1.11
C LYS A 269 -68.79 -31.25 -2.27
N THR A 270 -67.94 -30.27 -1.95
CA THR A 270 -67.11 -29.54 -2.91
C THR A 270 -65.64 -29.76 -2.63
N VAL A 271 -64.76 -29.22 -3.46
CA VAL A 271 -63.31 -29.18 -3.21
C VAL A 271 -62.91 -27.74 -2.96
N GLN A 272 -62.21 -27.48 -1.87
CA GLN A 272 -61.59 -26.19 -1.59
C GLN A 272 -60.10 -26.29 -1.87
N THR A 273 -59.60 -25.36 -2.68
CA THR A 273 -58.17 -25.19 -2.91
C THR A 273 -57.56 -24.37 -1.77
N SER A 274 -56.46 -24.86 -1.20
CA SER A 274 -55.59 -24.13 -0.29
C SER A 274 -54.21 -24.01 -0.94
N VAL A 275 -53.67 -22.79 -1.01
CA VAL A 275 -52.34 -22.54 -1.58
C VAL A 275 -51.42 -22.05 -0.48
N THR A 276 -50.31 -22.74 -0.31
CA THR A 276 -49.17 -22.27 0.49
C THR A 276 -48.02 -21.92 -0.44
N VAL A 277 -47.10 -21.08 0.01
CA VAL A 277 -45.87 -20.79 -0.75
C VAL A 277 -44.68 -21.32 0.00
N LYS A 278 -43.80 -22.01 -0.73
CA LYS A 278 -42.54 -22.51 -0.21
C LYS A 278 -41.40 -21.79 -0.90
N ARG A 279 -40.42 -21.38 -0.11
CA ARG A 279 -39.19 -20.80 -0.62
C ARG A 279 -38.28 -21.92 -1.15
N VAL A 280 -38.00 -21.90 -2.45
CA VAL A 280 -37.11 -22.85 -3.12
C VAL A 280 -35.77 -22.16 -3.36
N ASP A 281 -34.75 -22.60 -2.61
CA ASP A 281 -33.40 -22.04 -2.68
C ASP A 281 -32.60 -22.70 -3.82
N GLY A 282 -32.58 -22.04 -4.99
CA GLY A 282 -31.75 -22.44 -6.13
C GLY A 282 -30.27 -22.10 -5.99
N CYS A 283 -29.85 -21.60 -4.83
CA CYS A 283 -28.48 -21.17 -4.55
C CYS A 283 -27.74 -22.12 -3.59
N ALA A 284 -28.34 -23.25 -3.22
CA ALA A 284 -27.76 -24.19 -2.25
C ALA A 284 -26.42 -24.77 -2.71
N GLU A 285 -26.28 -25.15 -3.99
CA GLU A 285 -25.04 -25.72 -4.52
C GLU A 285 -23.89 -24.71 -4.48
N MET A 286 -24.10 -23.49 -4.98
CA MET A 286 -23.07 -22.44 -4.94
C MET A 286 -22.78 -21.95 -3.51
N ALA A 287 -23.74 -22.03 -2.59
CA ALA A 287 -23.49 -21.73 -1.19
C ALA A 287 -22.68 -22.81 -0.48
N ALA A 288 -22.76 -24.07 -0.95
CA ALA A 288 -21.98 -25.18 -0.44
C ALA A 288 -20.60 -25.31 -1.12
N ASP A 289 -20.42 -24.69 -2.28
CA ASP A 289 -19.15 -24.71 -3.02
C ASP A 289 -18.10 -23.82 -2.34
N ALA A 290 -17.05 -24.44 -1.82
CA ALA A 290 -15.92 -23.75 -1.21
C ALA A 290 -15.14 -22.85 -2.19
N MET A 291 -15.37 -22.98 -3.52
CA MET A 291 -14.83 -22.09 -4.54
C MET A 291 -15.59 -20.76 -4.64
N CYS A 292 -16.78 -20.66 -4.06
CA CYS A 292 -17.68 -19.53 -4.19
C CYS A 292 -17.86 -18.78 -2.87
N THR A 293 -17.84 -17.45 -2.93
CA THR A 293 -18.14 -16.57 -1.80
C THR A 293 -19.36 -15.73 -2.15
N ALA A 294 -20.39 -15.74 -1.30
CA ALA A 294 -21.58 -14.91 -1.49
C ALA A 294 -21.26 -13.42 -1.35
N ALA A 295 -21.90 -12.59 -2.17
CA ALA A 295 -21.75 -11.14 -2.09
C ALA A 295 -22.31 -10.58 -0.77
N ALA A 296 -21.60 -9.60 -0.18
CA ALA A 296 -21.99 -9.00 1.09
C ALA A 296 -23.34 -8.27 1.06
N ALA A 297 -23.80 -7.85 -0.13
CA ALA A 297 -25.10 -7.19 -0.32
C ALA A 297 -26.30 -8.13 -0.06
N GLY A 298 -26.07 -9.44 0.06
CA GLY A 298 -27.12 -10.42 0.33
C GLY A 298 -28.01 -10.67 -0.88
N GLU A 299 -29.28 -10.98 -0.61
CA GLU A 299 -30.28 -11.29 -1.63
C GLU A 299 -31.01 -10.03 -2.09
N VAL A 300 -31.11 -9.85 -3.40
CA VAL A 300 -31.82 -8.73 -4.01
C VAL A 300 -33.16 -9.23 -4.55
N CYS A 301 -34.26 -8.63 -4.13
CA CYS A 301 -35.58 -8.94 -4.68
C CYS A 301 -35.63 -8.57 -6.16
N THR A 302 -35.94 -9.53 -7.04
CA THR A 302 -36.06 -9.33 -8.50
C THR A 302 -37.50 -9.33 -8.98
N GLU A 303 -38.42 -9.95 -8.23
CA GLU A 303 -39.86 -9.90 -8.51
C GLU A 303 -40.55 -9.31 -7.27
N GLY A 304 -40.90 -8.03 -7.32
CA GLY A 304 -41.40 -7.25 -6.17
C GLY A 304 -42.79 -7.65 -5.65
N PRO A 305 -43.41 -6.79 -4.82
CA PRO A 305 -44.70 -7.10 -4.20
C PRO A 305 -45.80 -7.29 -5.24
N GLU A 306 -46.44 -8.46 -5.22
CA GLU A 306 -47.49 -8.81 -6.18
C GLU A 306 -48.48 -9.80 -5.57
N THR A 307 -49.76 -9.68 -5.93
CA THR A 307 -50.78 -10.70 -5.66
C THR A 307 -50.99 -11.55 -6.90
N ARG A 308 -50.72 -12.86 -6.80
CA ARG A 308 -50.93 -13.83 -7.89
C ARG A 308 -52.13 -14.70 -7.60
N ILE A 309 -52.94 -14.97 -8.63
CA ILE A 309 -54.04 -15.93 -8.55
C ILE A 309 -53.48 -17.32 -8.90
N ILE A 310 -53.48 -18.23 -7.93
CA ILE A 310 -52.99 -19.60 -8.09
C ILE A 310 -54.16 -20.55 -7.83
N ASP A 311 -54.60 -21.27 -8.85
CA ASP A 311 -55.76 -22.18 -8.79
C ASP A 311 -57.01 -21.51 -8.15
N GLY A 312 -57.26 -20.24 -8.53
CA GLY A 312 -58.38 -19.43 -8.04
C GLY A 312 -58.18 -18.76 -6.69
N VAL A 313 -57.08 -19.03 -5.98
CA VAL A 313 -56.77 -18.43 -4.68
C VAL A 313 -55.82 -17.23 -4.85
N PRO A 314 -56.17 -16.02 -4.36
CA PRO A 314 -55.25 -14.89 -4.36
C PRO A 314 -54.17 -15.07 -3.28
N VAL A 315 -52.91 -15.05 -3.69
CA VAL A 315 -51.74 -15.13 -2.81
C VAL A 315 -50.91 -13.87 -2.97
N THR A 316 -50.72 -13.12 -1.89
CA THR A 316 -49.90 -11.91 -1.87
C THR A 316 -48.53 -12.23 -1.29
N GLN A 317 -47.46 -11.82 -1.98
CA GLN A 317 -46.09 -11.86 -1.45
C GLN A 317 -45.44 -10.50 -1.60
N ALA A 318 -44.56 -10.15 -0.65
CA ALA A 318 -43.74 -8.94 -0.75
C ALA A 318 -42.65 -9.07 -1.82
N CYS A 319 -42.24 -10.30 -2.14
CA CYS A 319 -41.31 -10.60 -3.21
C CYS A 319 -41.50 -12.06 -3.64
N TRP A 320 -41.52 -12.33 -4.93
CA TRP A 320 -41.71 -13.67 -5.50
C TRP A 320 -40.42 -14.36 -5.89
N ALA A 321 -39.36 -13.58 -6.13
CA ALA A 321 -38.06 -14.09 -6.50
C ALA A 321 -36.94 -13.17 -6.04
N TRP A 322 -35.82 -13.76 -5.63
CA TRP A 322 -34.60 -13.08 -5.24
C TRP A 322 -33.46 -13.56 -6.12
N LYS A 323 -32.50 -12.68 -6.38
CA LYS A 323 -31.19 -13.00 -6.93
C LYS A 323 -30.16 -12.93 -5.82
N ARG A 324 -29.29 -13.94 -5.76
CA ARG A 324 -28.09 -13.91 -4.90
C ARG A 324 -26.86 -13.98 -5.78
N ASP A 325 -25.96 -13.03 -5.59
CA ASP A 325 -24.70 -12.91 -6.32
C ASP A 325 -23.55 -13.59 -5.56
N PHE A 326 -22.65 -14.20 -6.31
CA PHE A 326 -21.47 -14.91 -5.82
C PHE A 326 -20.24 -14.51 -6.64
N THR A 327 -19.08 -14.50 -6.00
CA THR A 327 -17.78 -14.49 -6.68
C THR A 327 -17.17 -15.86 -6.51
N CYS A 328 -17.00 -16.58 -7.62
CA CYS A 328 -16.46 -17.94 -7.63
C CYS A 328 -15.06 -17.96 -8.24
N ASN A 329 -14.17 -18.78 -7.70
CA ASN A 329 -12.83 -18.97 -8.21
C ASN A 329 -12.78 -20.15 -9.17
N VAL A 330 -12.18 -19.97 -10.34
CA VAL A 330 -11.90 -21.03 -11.31
C VAL A 330 -10.40 -21.28 -11.33
N MET A 331 -10.02 -22.54 -11.16
CA MET A 331 -8.62 -22.97 -11.18
C MET A 331 -8.22 -23.37 -12.61
N SER A 332 -7.10 -22.85 -13.08
CA SER A 332 -6.47 -23.23 -14.36
C SER A 332 -4.96 -23.31 -14.20
N ALA A 333 -4.25 -23.85 -15.21
CA ALA A 333 -2.79 -23.81 -15.22
C ALA A 333 -2.31 -22.44 -15.73
N GLY A 334 -1.37 -21.82 -15.02
CA GLY A 334 -0.72 -20.55 -15.38
C GLY A 334 0.79 -20.68 -15.47
N ASN A 335 1.39 -19.98 -16.44
CA ASN A 335 2.83 -19.83 -16.58
C ASN A 335 3.13 -18.50 -17.29
N ASP A 336 3.80 -17.56 -16.61
CA ASP A 336 4.26 -16.28 -17.18
C ASP A 336 5.79 -16.19 -17.30
N CYS A 337 6.49 -17.33 -17.24
CA CYS A 337 7.95 -17.40 -17.31
C CYS A 337 8.54 -17.38 -18.71
N GLY A 338 7.72 -17.45 -19.77
CA GLY A 338 8.19 -17.62 -21.15
C GLY A 338 9.27 -16.62 -21.58
N ASP A 339 9.08 -15.33 -21.28
CA ASP A 339 10.03 -14.28 -21.66
C ASP A 339 11.36 -14.38 -20.90
N LEU A 340 11.31 -14.70 -19.59
CA LEU A 340 12.52 -14.86 -18.78
C LEU A 340 13.27 -16.15 -19.10
N ASP A 341 12.55 -17.23 -19.38
CA ASP A 341 13.14 -18.51 -19.81
C ASP A 341 13.84 -18.37 -21.18
N ALA A 342 13.32 -17.52 -22.07
CA ALA A 342 13.90 -17.27 -23.39
C ALA A 342 15.03 -16.21 -23.38
N ASN A 343 15.11 -15.36 -22.35
CA ASN A 343 16.08 -14.28 -22.30
C ASN A 343 17.48 -14.78 -21.88
N ARG A 344 18.42 -14.79 -22.85
CA ARG A 344 19.82 -15.21 -22.62
C ARG A 344 20.60 -14.31 -21.66
N GLN A 345 20.11 -13.09 -21.40
CA GLN A 345 20.68 -12.19 -20.41
C GLN A 345 20.26 -12.55 -18.98
N CYS A 346 19.30 -13.47 -18.81
CA CYS A 346 18.77 -13.93 -17.54
C CYS A 346 19.21 -15.36 -17.23
N THR A 347 19.72 -15.60 -16.04
CA THR A 347 20.09 -16.93 -15.53
C THR A 347 19.18 -17.30 -14.37
N PHE A 348 18.56 -18.49 -14.42
CA PHE A 348 17.74 -19.01 -13.33
C PHE A 348 18.58 -19.17 -12.05
N LEU A 349 18.05 -18.68 -10.92
CA LEU A 349 18.69 -18.79 -9.62
C LEU A 349 18.03 -19.83 -8.72
N ARG A 350 16.73 -19.68 -8.48
CA ARG A 350 15.98 -20.47 -7.49
C ARG A 350 14.49 -20.43 -7.76
N GLU A 351 13.77 -21.32 -7.07
CA GLU A 351 12.32 -21.37 -7.03
C GLU A 351 11.83 -21.24 -5.59
N ASP A 352 10.91 -20.30 -5.36
CA ASP A 352 10.30 -20.02 -4.06
C ASP A 352 8.81 -20.42 -4.10
N CYS A 353 8.33 -21.16 -3.10
CA CYS A 353 6.90 -21.51 -3.02
C CYS A 353 6.08 -20.33 -2.49
N LEU A 354 5.00 -19.96 -3.20
CA LEU A 354 4.14 -18.85 -2.80
C LEU A 354 2.93 -19.27 -1.96
N ASP A 355 2.62 -20.55 -1.83
CA ASP A 355 1.46 -21.00 -1.05
C ASP A 355 1.66 -20.71 0.46
N ASP A 356 0.71 -20.01 1.08
CA ASP A 356 0.72 -19.71 2.53
C ASP A 356 -0.67 -19.98 3.13
N PRO A 357 -0.82 -20.96 4.05
CA PRO A 357 0.18 -21.97 4.42
C PRO A 357 0.37 -23.01 3.31
N GLN A 358 1.60 -23.46 3.10
CA GLN A 358 1.87 -24.56 2.17
C GLN A 358 1.32 -25.88 2.74
N GLN A 359 0.32 -26.44 2.08
CA GLN A 359 -0.27 -27.74 2.41
C GLN A 359 -0.02 -28.72 1.26
N GLY A 360 0.99 -29.59 1.43
CA GLY A 360 1.40 -30.55 0.40
C GLY A 360 2.33 -29.94 -0.66
N ALA A 361 2.19 -30.40 -1.91
CA ALA A 361 2.97 -29.91 -3.03
C ALA A 361 2.65 -28.44 -3.34
N CYS A 362 3.68 -27.66 -3.68
CA CYS A 362 3.52 -26.25 -4.00
C CYS A 362 2.68 -26.07 -5.27
N LYS A 363 1.53 -25.42 -5.14
CA LYS A 363 0.56 -25.14 -6.19
C LYS A 363 0.97 -23.94 -7.04
N VAL A 364 1.62 -22.93 -6.44
CA VAL A 364 2.14 -21.75 -7.14
C VAL A 364 3.59 -21.47 -6.74
N LYS A 365 4.46 -21.43 -7.75
CA LYS A 365 5.89 -21.19 -7.60
C LYS A 365 6.28 -19.83 -8.17
N GLU A 366 7.26 -19.20 -7.56
CA GLU A 366 7.99 -18.05 -8.09
C GLU A 366 9.37 -18.51 -8.55
N LYS A 367 9.69 -18.32 -9.82
CA LYS A 367 11.05 -18.53 -10.34
C LYS A 367 11.78 -17.20 -10.34
N VAL A 368 12.97 -17.18 -9.75
CA VAL A 368 13.83 -15.99 -9.64
C VAL A 368 15.00 -16.13 -10.61
N TYR A 369 15.26 -15.08 -11.38
CA TYR A 369 16.33 -15.00 -12.37
C TYR A 369 17.25 -13.83 -12.04
N ARG A 370 18.54 -13.98 -12.31
CA ARG A 370 19.52 -12.89 -12.35
C ARG A 370 19.69 -12.46 -13.79
N CYS A 371 19.36 -11.22 -14.09
CA CYS A 371 19.45 -10.64 -15.43
C CYS A 371 20.52 -9.56 -15.47
N THR A 372 21.34 -9.49 -16.52
CA THR A 372 22.27 -8.36 -16.73
C THR A 372 21.47 -7.10 -17.05
N THR A 373 21.79 -5.96 -16.43
CA THR A 373 21.29 -4.67 -16.91
C THR A 373 21.86 -4.41 -18.30
N PRO A 374 21.09 -3.86 -19.25
CA PRO A 374 21.65 -3.35 -20.49
C PRO A 374 22.75 -2.35 -20.14
N ASP A 375 23.90 -2.42 -20.81
CA ASP A 375 24.89 -1.37 -20.72
C ASP A 375 24.17 -0.06 -21.04
N THR A 376 24.10 0.85 -20.07
CA THR A 376 23.73 2.22 -20.38
C THR A 376 24.71 2.65 -21.47
N PRO A 377 24.28 3.15 -22.63
CA PRO A 377 25.21 3.85 -23.50
C PRO A 377 25.66 5.06 -22.68
N THR A 378 26.74 4.88 -21.91
CA THR A 378 27.59 5.97 -21.49
C THR A 378 27.79 6.77 -22.77
N SER A 379 27.31 8.01 -22.76
CA SER A 379 27.58 8.98 -23.80
C SER A 379 28.90 8.64 -24.48
N ASN A 380 28.86 8.20 -25.74
CA ASN A 380 30.04 8.01 -26.57
C ASN A 380 30.75 9.36 -26.86
N ALA A 381 30.39 10.44 -26.16
CA ALA A 381 31.22 11.63 -26.13
C ALA A 381 32.55 11.25 -25.45
N PRO A 382 33.67 11.24 -26.19
CA PRO A 382 34.98 11.03 -25.60
C PRO A 382 35.17 12.01 -24.43
N GLN A 383 35.49 11.47 -23.25
CA GLN A 383 35.98 12.29 -22.15
C GLN A 383 37.46 12.51 -22.39
N TYR A 384 37.91 13.75 -22.37
CA TYR A 384 39.28 14.09 -22.71
C TYR A 384 40.08 14.40 -21.45
N ILE A 385 41.30 13.87 -21.35
CA ILE A 385 42.32 14.44 -20.46
C ILE A 385 43.07 15.50 -21.27
N CYS A 386 43.03 16.74 -20.78
CA CYS A 386 43.90 17.84 -21.21
C CYS A 386 44.91 18.08 -20.08
N GLY A 387 46.20 18.19 -20.40
CA GLY A 387 47.27 18.28 -19.40
C GLY A 387 47.21 19.56 -18.56
N ASP A 388 47.44 19.38 -17.26
CA ASP A 388 47.71 20.30 -16.14
C ASP A 388 47.05 21.69 -16.10
N ASP A 389 46.25 21.92 -15.04
CA ASP A 389 45.92 23.24 -14.50
C ASP A 389 47.21 23.93 -14.02
N VAL A 390 47.80 24.79 -14.85
CA VAL A 390 48.90 25.67 -14.45
C VAL A 390 48.31 26.89 -13.76
N TYR A 391 48.57 27.05 -12.47
CA TYR A 391 48.18 28.25 -11.72
C TYR A 391 49.28 29.29 -11.84
N CYS A 392 48.96 30.43 -12.44
CA CYS A 392 49.90 31.55 -12.59
C CYS A 392 49.45 32.74 -11.72
N ILE A 393 50.29 33.17 -10.78
CA ILE A 393 50.16 34.47 -10.12
C ILE A 393 51.35 35.32 -10.58
N ASN A 394 51.07 36.50 -11.13
CA ASN A 394 52.07 37.49 -11.52
C ASN A 394 53.12 36.98 -12.53
N GLY A 395 52.75 36.04 -13.39
CA GLY A 395 53.63 35.54 -14.46
C GLY A 395 54.65 34.48 -14.03
N ASP A 396 54.68 34.10 -12.75
CA ASP A 396 55.27 32.84 -12.31
C ASP A 396 54.17 31.78 -12.27
N CYS A 397 54.38 30.72 -13.03
CA CYS A 397 53.44 29.65 -13.28
C CYS A 397 53.99 28.38 -12.65
N GLU A 398 53.32 27.86 -11.62
CA GLU A 398 53.69 26.58 -10.99
C GLU A 398 52.73 25.47 -11.46
N PRO A 399 53.27 24.29 -11.83
CA PRO A 399 52.45 23.14 -12.15
C PRO A 399 51.81 22.58 -10.88
N ILE A 400 50.48 22.49 -10.85
CA ILE A 400 49.79 21.77 -9.78
C ILE A 400 50.01 20.27 -9.99
N THR A 401 50.91 19.68 -9.21
CA THR A 401 51.02 18.22 -9.12
C THR A 401 49.83 17.69 -8.33
N ARG A 402 48.91 16.98 -9.00
CA ARG A 402 47.88 16.21 -8.31
C ARG A 402 48.44 14.83 -8.00
N GLU A 403 48.82 14.58 -6.75
CA GLU A 403 48.95 13.21 -6.24
C GLU A 403 47.55 12.60 -6.21
N ALA A 404 47.30 11.61 -7.07
CA ALA A 404 46.09 10.79 -6.98
C ALA A 404 46.16 9.96 -5.69
N SER A 405 45.64 10.53 -4.60
CA SER A 405 45.51 9.84 -3.33
C SER A 405 44.68 8.57 -3.52
N THR A 406 45.31 7.39 -3.44
CA THR A 406 44.59 6.10 -3.42
C THR A 406 43.63 6.02 -2.24
N GLU A 407 43.89 6.78 -1.18
CA GLU A 407 43.06 6.92 0.00
C GLU A 407 41.93 7.95 -0.14
N PHE A 408 41.91 8.80 -1.19
CA PHE A 408 40.86 9.82 -1.31
C PHE A 408 39.48 9.19 -1.46
N LYS A 409 39.38 8.07 -2.18
CA LYS A 409 38.15 7.29 -2.31
C LYS A 409 37.70 6.71 -0.96
N ASP A 410 38.64 6.26 -0.14
CA ASP A 410 38.38 5.61 1.15
C ASP A 410 38.06 6.66 2.22
N ALA A 411 38.75 7.80 2.19
CA ALA A 411 38.50 8.97 3.01
C ALA A 411 37.15 9.63 2.66
N LEU A 412 36.79 9.72 1.37
CA LEU A 412 35.50 10.25 0.94
C LEU A 412 34.35 9.33 1.35
N VAL A 413 34.50 8.00 1.19
CA VAL A 413 33.52 7.03 1.69
C VAL A 413 33.41 7.09 3.20
N ALA A 414 34.53 7.19 3.92
CA ALA A 414 34.52 7.33 5.37
C ALA A 414 33.82 8.63 5.82
N LEU A 415 34.11 9.78 5.18
CA LEU A 415 33.44 11.04 5.47
C LEU A 415 31.94 10.99 5.17
N HIS A 416 31.56 10.44 4.01
CA HIS A 416 30.15 10.31 3.63
C HIS A 416 29.42 9.30 4.52
N ALA A 417 30.08 8.22 4.94
CA ALA A 417 29.54 7.29 5.91
C ALA A 417 29.33 7.96 7.27
N ILE A 418 30.25 8.82 7.71
CA ILE A 418 30.10 9.60 8.95
C ILE A 418 28.94 10.61 8.84
N ASP A 419 28.81 11.29 7.69
CA ASP A 419 27.71 12.22 7.43
C ASP A 419 26.35 11.50 7.40
N ASP A 420 26.24 10.40 6.65
CA ASP A 420 25.03 9.57 6.60
C ASP A 420 24.72 8.93 7.97
N ALA A 421 25.74 8.49 8.71
CA ALA A 421 25.57 7.98 10.07
C ALA A 421 25.05 9.07 11.01
N SER A 422 25.53 10.30 10.87
CA SER A 422 25.08 11.45 11.66
C SER A 422 23.63 11.81 11.36
N LYS A 423 23.24 11.80 10.07
CA LYS A 423 21.86 12.05 9.64
C LYS A 423 20.90 10.91 10.02
N GLY A 424 21.39 9.66 9.96
CA GLY A 424 20.63 8.45 10.21
C GLY A 424 20.73 7.89 11.63
N PHE A 425 21.30 8.64 12.58
CA PHE A 425 21.44 8.20 13.96
C PHE A 425 20.08 8.24 14.69
N ASP A 426 19.64 7.10 15.19
CA ASP A 426 18.48 6.99 16.07
C ASP A 426 18.93 7.06 17.53
N PRO A 427 18.68 8.17 18.26
CA PRO A 427 19.11 8.33 19.64
C PRO A 427 18.36 7.42 20.63
N ASN A 428 17.19 6.89 20.25
CA ASN A 428 16.41 6.01 21.13
C ASN A 428 16.91 4.56 21.05
N ASN A 429 17.34 4.13 19.86
CA ASN A 429 17.78 2.76 19.61
C ASN A 429 19.31 2.62 19.47
N LEU A 430 20.05 3.73 19.45
CA LEU A 430 21.51 3.81 19.27
C LEU A 430 22.00 3.08 18.01
N THR A 431 21.24 3.24 16.91
CA THR A 431 21.52 2.62 15.61
C THR A 431 21.80 3.65 14.52
N VAL A 432 22.60 3.25 13.54
CA VAL A 432 22.94 4.02 12.33
C VAL A 432 22.58 3.21 11.07
N PHE A 433 22.37 3.92 9.96
CA PHE A 433 22.02 3.33 8.65
C PHE A 433 20.74 2.48 8.67
N SER A 434 19.75 2.83 9.49
CA SER A 434 18.46 2.17 9.47
C SER A 434 17.73 2.42 8.14
N GLY A 435 17.05 1.40 7.64
CA GLY A 435 16.25 1.48 6.42
C GLY A 435 14.77 1.59 6.72
N THR A 436 14.01 2.07 5.75
CA THR A 436 12.54 2.02 5.77
C THR A 436 12.08 0.76 5.05
N ARG A 437 11.15 0.03 5.69
CA ARG A 437 10.52 -1.14 5.08
C ARG A 437 9.38 -0.71 4.18
N ASP A 438 9.58 -0.84 2.88
CA ASP A 438 8.58 -0.55 1.86
C ASP A 438 8.14 -1.86 1.18
N THR A 439 6.92 -1.91 0.64
CA THR A 439 6.39 -3.12 0.00
C THR A 439 5.58 -2.79 -1.23
N CYS A 440 5.74 -3.59 -2.27
CA CYS A 440 4.93 -3.54 -3.48
C CYS A 440 4.16 -4.84 -3.67
N HIS A 441 3.04 -4.78 -4.40
CA HIS A 441 2.22 -5.94 -4.71
C HIS A 441 2.24 -6.30 -6.20
N LYS A 442 2.03 -7.59 -6.47
CA LYS A 442 1.83 -8.14 -7.81
C LYS A 442 0.78 -9.27 -7.71
N PRO A 443 -0.38 -9.17 -8.36
CA PRO A 443 -1.27 -10.32 -8.52
C PRO A 443 -0.54 -11.44 -9.29
N VAL A 444 -0.64 -12.67 -8.82
CA VAL A 444 -0.02 -13.82 -9.46
C VAL A 444 -0.70 -14.06 -10.80
N PHE A 445 0.08 -14.15 -11.89
CA PHE A 445 -0.41 -14.17 -13.29
C PHE A 445 -1.21 -12.92 -13.72
N GLY A 446 -1.16 -11.85 -12.94
CA GLY A 446 -1.81 -10.58 -13.27
C GLY A 446 -0.96 -9.72 -14.20
N LEU A 447 -1.63 -8.87 -14.97
CA LEU A 447 -0.98 -7.91 -15.86
C LEU A 447 -0.38 -6.72 -15.10
N ILE A 448 -0.86 -6.46 -13.87
CA ILE A 448 -0.44 -5.32 -13.06
C ILE A 448 0.75 -5.74 -12.21
N ASN A 449 1.86 -5.02 -12.30
CA ASN A 449 3.05 -5.25 -11.49
C ASN A 449 3.49 -3.94 -10.85
N CYS A 450 3.15 -3.74 -9.57
CA CYS A 450 3.58 -2.56 -8.82
C CYS A 450 5.01 -2.70 -8.27
N CYS A 451 5.67 -3.84 -8.50
CA CYS A 451 7.06 -4.11 -8.15
C CYS A 451 8.02 -3.90 -9.33
N ALA A 452 7.65 -3.05 -10.27
CA ALA A 452 8.29 -2.90 -11.56
C ALA A 452 9.59 -2.08 -11.51
N GLY A 453 10.58 -2.54 -10.72
CA GLY A 453 11.90 -1.92 -10.54
C GLY A 453 12.77 -1.83 -11.81
N LYS A 454 14.04 -1.42 -11.62
CA LYS A 454 15.14 -0.98 -12.54
C LYS A 454 15.10 -1.20 -14.07
N VAL A 455 14.25 -2.04 -14.62
CA VAL A 455 14.25 -2.51 -16.03
C VAL A 455 12.89 -3.01 -16.52
N SER A 456 11.80 -2.72 -15.81
CA SER A 456 10.46 -3.08 -16.28
C SER A 456 10.07 -2.18 -17.46
N GLY A 457 10.24 -2.70 -18.67
CA GLY A 457 10.01 -2.05 -19.97
C GLY A 457 8.57 -1.59 -20.28
N ALA A 458 7.76 -1.28 -19.27
CA ALA A 458 6.51 -0.52 -19.42
C ALA A 458 6.69 0.98 -19.09
N LEU A 459 7.70 1.31 -18.28
CA LEU A 459 8.21 2.68 -18.13
C LEU A 459 9.63 2.68 -18.69
N THR A 460 9.73 2.57 -20.02
CA THR A 460 10.99 2.91 -20.72
C THR A 460 11.45 4.26 -20.22
N VAL A 461 12.76 4.45 -20.10
CA VAL A 461 13.44 5.71 -19.79
C VAL A 461 12.91 6.91 -20.62
N ALA A 462 12.14 6.65 -21.68
CA ALA A 462 11.29 7.63 -22.36
C ALA A 462 10.18 8.27 -21.49
N ALA A 463 9.69 7.71 -20.39
CA ALA A 463 8.74 8.40 -19.51
C ALA A 463 9.43 9.41 -18.58
N GLY A 464 10.69 9.16 -18.20
CA GLY A 464 11.53 10.11 -17.46
C GLY A 464 12.18 11.16 -18.37
N GLY A 465 12.51 10.79 -19.62
CA GLY A 465 13.15 11.68 -20.59
C GLY A 465 12.20 12.42 -21.55
N ALA A 466 11.10 11.82 -21.99
CA ALA A 466 10.19 12.44 -22.97
C ALA A 466 9.20 13.44 -22.35
N ALA A 467 9.11 13.52 -21.02
CA ALA A 467 8.42 14.64 -20.35
C ALA A 467 9.13 15.99 -20.62
N LEU A 468 10.39 15.96 -21.05
CA LEU A 468 11.19 17.15 -21.36
C LEU A 468 11.23 17.50 -22.86
N ALA A 469 10.67 16.65 -23.73
CA ALA A 469 10.68 16.86 -25.17
C ALA A 469 9.24 16.88 -25.71
N GLY A 470 8.58 18.04 -25.61
CA GLY A 470 7.22 18.24 -26.09
C GLY A 470 7.06 17.87 -27.58
N GLY A 471 6.30 16.81 -27.87
CA GLY A 471 5.99 16.39 -29.24
C GLY A 471 4.94 15.27 -29.31
N PRO A 472 4.38 14.99 -30.52
CA PRO A 472 3.24 14.09 -30.71
C PRO A 472 3.48 12.61 -30.32
N VAL A 473 4.74 12.20 -30.15
CA VAL A 473 5.12 10.85 -29.70
C VAL A 473 4.91 10.68 -28.18
N ALA A 474 4.85 11.77 -27.41
CA ALA A 474 4.61 11.74 -25.96
C ALA A 474 3.20 11.22 -25.59
N ILE A 475 2.23 11.31 -26.50
CA ILE A 475 0.83 10.96 -26.21
C ILE A 475 0.59 9.43 -26.24
N ALA A 476 1.40 8.67 -27.00
CA ALA A 476 1.30 7.21 -27.03
C ALA A 476 1.98 6.53 -25.81
N ALA A 477 3.01 7.16 -25.23
CA ALA A 477 3.66 6.70 -23.99
C ALA A 477 2.81 6.93 -22.73
N LEU A 478 1.74 7.72 -22.84
CA LEU A 478 0.83 8.05 -21.74
C LEU A 478 -0.40 7.14 -21.67
N ALA A 479 -0.60 6.16 -22.56
CA ALA A 479 -1.78 5.29 -22.50
C ALA A 479 -1.64 4.09 -21.52
N THR A 480 -0.42 3.58 -21.30
CA THR A 480 -0.12 2.48 -20.36
C THR A 480 0.13 2.86 -18.89
N PRO A 481 0.56 4.09 -18.50
CA PRO A 481 0.73 4.42 -17.09
C PRO A 481 -0.61 4.66 -16.35
N PHE A 482 -1.73 4.96 -17.04
CA PHE A 482 -3.00 5.23 -16.34
C PHE A 482 -3.55 4.03 -15.56
N LEU A 483 -3.43 2.80 -16.08
CA LEU A 483 -3.91 1.60 -15.36
C LEU A 483 -3.05 1.26 -14.14
N ALA A 484 -1.73 1.47 -14.23
CA ALA A 484 -0.83 1.30 -13.09
C ALA A 484 -1.01 2.42 -12.05
N LEU A 485 -1.34 3.65 -12.48
CA LEU A 485 -1.51 4.80 -11.61
C LEU A 485 -2.71 4.66 -10.66
N PHE A 486 -3.79 4.01 -11.10
CA PHE A 486 -4.98 3.78 -10.27
C PHE A 486 -4.95 2.45 -9.49
N ALA A 487 -4.10 1.50 -9.89
CA ALA A 487 -4.02 0.19 -9.25
C ALA A 487 -2.90 0.06 -8.22
N CYS A 488 -1.79 0.78 -8.38
CA CYS A 488 -0.69 0.83 -7.42
C CYS A 488 -0.87 1.99 -6.44
N SER A 489 -0.46 1.81 -5.18
CA SER A 489 -0.49 2.90 -4.20
C SER A 489 0.66 3.90 -4.43
N GLN A 490 0.53 5.10 -3.85
CA GLN A 490 1.58 6.12 -3.91
C GLN A 490 2.89 5.64 -3.27
N ASP A 491 2.81 4.84 -2.20
CA ASP A 491 4.00 4.26 -1.54
C ASP A 491 4.70 3.26 -2.45
N GLU A 492 3.95 2.50 -3.26
CA GLU A 492 4.52 1.55 -4.23
C GLU A 492 5.22 2.27 -5.38
N MET A 493 4.68 3.40 -5.83
CA MET A 493 5.35 4.25 -6.83
C MET A 493 6.62 4.88 -6.27
N LYS A 494 6.60 5.33 -5.00
CA LYS A 494 7.78 5.87 -4.34
C LYS A 494 8.86 4.79 -4.16
N LEU A 495 8.46 3.58 -3.76
CA LEU A 495 9.35 2.43 -3.68
C LEU A 495 9.99 2.14 -5.05
N ASP A 496 9.20 2.15 -6.12
CA ASP A 496 9.72 1.94 -7.47
C ASP A 496 10.81 2.97 -7.85
N ILE A 497 10.61 4.25 -7.53
CA ILE A 497 11.61 5.30 -7.76
C ILE A 497 12.88 5.04 -6.92
N LYS A 498 12.74 4.76 -5.63
CA LYS A 498 13.88 4.48 -4.74
C LYS A 498 14.66 3.23 -5.20
N ASP A 499 13.97 2.20 -5.67
CA ASP A 499 14.58 0.99 -6.19
C ASP A 499 15.32 1.27 -7.50
N ARG A 500 14.74 2.07 -8.41
CA ARG A 500 15.43 2.55 -9.63
C ARG A 500 16.69 3.35 -9.32
N MET A 501 16.63 4.21 -8.31
CA MET A 501 17.79 4.96 -7.80
C MET A 501 18.83 4.08 -7.10
N GLY A 502 18.55 2.78 -6.90
CA GLY A 502 19.47 1.85 -6.28
C GLY A 502 19.59 2.01 -4.77
N PHE A 503 18.57 2.56 -4.10
CA PHE A 503 18.55 2.76 -2.66
C PHE A 503 17.96 1.57 -1.88
N CYS A 504 17.33 0.63 -2.58
CA CYS A 504 16.59 -0.46 -1.96
C CYS A 504 17.29 -1.82 -2.09
N HIS A 505 17.31 -2.56 -0.99
CA HIS A 505 17.64 -3.98 -0.96
C HIS A 505 16.35 -4.80 -1.01
N LYS A 506 16.23 -5.74 -1.95
CA LYS A 506 15.09 -6.66 -2.02
C LYS A 506 15.24 -7.78 -1.00
N VAL A 507 14.36 -7.83 -0.01
CA VAL A 507 14.35 -8.85 1.04
C VAL A 507 13.74 -10.16 0.55
N GLY A 508 12.68 -10.07 -0.26
CA GLY A 508 12.01 -11.21 -0.87
C GLY A 508 10.50 -11.06 -0.95
N THR A 509 9.82 -12.12 -1.38
CA THR A 509 8.39 -12.13 -1.68
C THR A 509 7.62 -13.01 -0.68
N TRP A 510 6.37 -12.66 -0.39
CA TRP A 510 5.45 -13.51 0.37
C TRP A 510 4.01 -13.40 -0.15
N CYS A 511 3.17 -14.37 0.19
CA CYS A 511 1.76 -14.30 -0.17
C CYS A 511 0.98 -13.36 0.75
N SER A 512 0.38 -12.33 0.15
CA SER A 512 -0.41 -11.34 0.88
C SER A 512 -1.90 -11.68 0.92
N SER A 513 -2.40 -12.39 -0.09
CA SER A 513 -3.76 -12.90 -0.12
C SER A 513 -3.78 -14.26 -0.82
N SER A 514 -4.51 -15.20 -0.23
CA SER A 514 -4.65 -16.56 -0.74
C SER A 514 -6.11 -17.00 -0.73
N PHE A 515 -6.41 -18.01 -1.54
CA PHE A 515 -7.71 -18.66 -1.56
C PHE A 515 -7.50 -20.18 -1.52
N LEU A 516 -8.03 -20.82 -0.48
CA LEU A 516 -7.75 -22.23 -0.14
C LEU A 516 -6.25 -22.60 -0.20
N GLY A 517 -5.40 -21.72 0.33
CA GLY A 517 -3.95 -21.87 0.38
C GLY A 517 -3.20 -21.59 -0.92
N ILE A 518 -3.89 -21.28 -2.02
CA ILE A 518 -3.28 -20.87 -3.29
C ILE A 518 -3.06 -19.37 -3.28
N CYS A 519 -1.85 -18.93 -3.60
CA CYS A 519 -1.55 -17.49 -3.61
C CYS A 519 -2.22 -16.75 -4.76
N LYS A 520 -2.99 -15.70 -4.43
CA LYS A 520 -3.64 -14.81 -5.41
C LYS A 520 -2.83 -13.54 -5.65
N THR A 521 -2.38 -12.90 -4.57
CA THR A 521 -1.54 -11.69 -4.65
C THR A 521 -0.32 -11.85 -3.78
N LYS A 522 0.85 -11.66 -4.38
CA LYS A 522 2.12 -11.65 -3.67
C LYS A 522 2.54 -10.21 -3.37
N LYS A 523 3.25 -10.01 -2.28
CA LYS A 523 3.94 -8.75 -1.95
C LYS A 523 5.43 -9.00 -1.85
N THR A 524 6.22 -8.04 -2.30
CA THR A 524 7.67 -8.05 -2.21
C THR A 524 8.10 -6.98 -1.21
N ALA A 525 8.96 -7.37 -0.26
CA ALA A 525 9.48 -6.48 0.75
C ALA A 525 10.85 -5.95 0.33
N TYR A 526 11.04 -4.65 0.55
CA TYR A 526 12.28 -3.95 0.31
C TYR A 526 12.70 -3.19 1.57
N CYS A 527 14.00 -3.17 1.82
CA CYS A 527 14.63 -2.25 2.75
C CYS A 527 15.26 -1.12 1.96
N CYS A 528 14.62 0.05 1.99
CA CYS A 528 15.09 1.23 1.30
C CYS A 528 15.82 2.16 2.25
N PHE A 529 17.01 2.60 1.84
CA PHE A 529 17.89 3.45 2.62
C PHE A 529 17.94 4.86 2.05
N GLU A 530 18.54 5.80 2.80
CA GLU A 530 18.68 7.20 2.36
C GLU A 530 19.63 7.35 1.17
N SER A 531 20.61 6.44 1.03
CA SER A 531 21.65 6.51 0.00
C SER A 531 22.04 5.11 -0.51
N LYS A 532 22.65 5.06 -1.71
CA LYS A 532 23.29 3.82 -2.22
C LYS A 532 24.37 3.33 -1.25
N LEU A 533 25.12 4.26 -0.64
CA LEU A 533 26.14 3.94 0.36
C LEU A 533 25.52 3.18 1.55
N SER A 534 24.43 3.69 2.10
CA SER A 534 23.73 3.05 3.22
C SER A 534 23.23 1.65 2.88
N ARG A 535 22.70 1.44 1.65
CA ARG A 535 22.32 0.12 1.17
C ARG A 535 23.53 -0.82 1.08
N VAL A 536 24.62 -0.38 0.44
CA VAL A 536 25.82 -1.20 0.25
C VAL A 536 26.45 -1.58 1.60
N LEU A 537 26.56 -0.63 2.53
CA LEU A 537 27.00 -0.87 3.90
C LEU A 537 26.14 -1.93 4.59
N GLN A 538 24.83 -1.87 4.41
CA GLN A 538 23.91 -2.84 4.99
C GLN A 538 24.03 -4.22 4.35
N GLU A 539 24.06 -4.30 3.02
CA GLU A 539 24.20 -5.57 2.30
C GLU A 539 25.51 -6.28 2.62
N GLN A 540 26.64 -5.57 2.58
CA GLN A 540 27.96 -6.15 2.78
C GLN A 540 28.36 -6.25 4.26
N GLY A 541 27.99 -5.26 5.08
CA GLY A 541 28.26 -5.28 6.52
C GLY A 541 27.51 -6.38 7.26
N ARG A 542 26.27 -6.69 6.85
CA ARG A 542 25.52 -7.82 7.41
C ARG A 542 26.19 -9.17 7.18
N VAL A 543 26.89 -9.33 6.05
CA VAL A 543 27.66 -10.54 5.76
C VAL A 543 28.85 -10.66 6.72
N GLN A 544 29.59 -9.57 6.94
CA GLN A 544 30.73 -9.56 7.88
C GLN A 544 30.30 -9.85 9.33
N LEU A 545 29.13 -9.36 9.74
CA LEU A 545 28.60 -9.52 11.10
C LEU A 545 27.74 -10.78 11.28
N ASN A 546 27.58 -11.61 10.24
CA ASN A 546 26.66 -12.76 10.23
C ASN A 546 25.24 -12.38 10.71
N LYS A 547 24.72 -11.24 10.22
CA LYS A 547 23.44 -10.62 10.61
C LYS A 547 22.44 -10.70 9.45
N PRO A 548 21.85 -11.87 9.17
CA PRO A 548 20.97 -12.05 8.02
C PRO A 548 19.72 -11.15 8.11
N TRP A 549 19.15 -10.85 6.94
CA TRP A 549 17.82 -10.25 6.86
C TRP A 549 16.77 -11.20 7.45
N GLY A 550 15.77 -10.63 8.10
CA GLY A 550 14.56 -11.32 8.53
C GLY A 550 13.71 -11.81 7.35
N LYS A 551 12.69 -12.62 7.66
CA LYS A 551 11.77 -13.13 6.65
C LYS A 551 11.01 -11.96 5.97
N PRO A 552 10.71 -12.02 4.66
CA PRO A 552 10.08 -10.92 3.93
C PRO A 552 8.85 -10.30 4.62
N LYS A 553 7.98 -11.14 5.19
CA LYS A 553 6.76 -10.72 5.90
C LYS A 553 7.03 -9.89 7.17
N ASN A 554 8.18 -10.09 7.82
CA ASN A 554 8.49 -9.59 9.17
C ASN A 554 9.80 -8.77 9.27
N GLU A 555 10.52 -8.58 8.17
CA GLU A 555 11.74 -7.75 8.15
C GLU A 555 11.41 -6.32 8.60
N GLN A 556 12.32 -5.71 9.36
CA GLN A 556 12.19 -4.37 9.94
C GLN A 556 13.28 -3.39 9.44
N CYS A 557 14.21 -3.85 8.60
CA CYS A 557 15.28 -3.05 7.99
C CYS A 557 16.19 -2.35 9.02
N LYS A 558 16.46 -3.04 10.14
CA LYS A 558 17.21 -2.48 11.27
C LYS A 558 18.62 -2.02 10.86
N GLY A 559 19.01 -0.88 11.41
CA GLY A 559 20.38 -0.35 11.37
C GLY A 559 21.42 -1.24 12.04
N PHE A 560 22.67 -0.81 11.99
CA PHE A 560 23.73 -1.32 12.85
C PHE A 560 23.75 -0.53 14.15
N SER A 561 23.92 -1.21 15.29
CA SER A 561 24.33 -0.53 16.52
C SER A 561 25.74 0.04 16.37
N ILE A 562 26.10 1.03 17.20
CA ILE A 562 27.45 1.62 17.19
C ILE A 562 28.55 0.56 17.31
N ALA A 563 28.38 -0.42 18.20
CA ALA A 563 29.33 -1.52 18.39
C ALA A 563 29.37 -2.52 17.22
N GLU A 564 28.28 -2.69 16.48
CA GLU A 564 28.27 -3.47 15.24
C GLU A 564 29.01 -2.72 14.13
N PHE A 565 28.74 -1.43 13.97
CA PHE A 565 29.37 -0.60 12.95
C PHE A 565 30.89 -0.50 13.13
N GLN A 566 31.38 -0.33 14.36
CA GLN A 566 32.82 -0.29 14.66
C GLN A 566 33.58 -1.59 14.32
N ARG A 567 32.87 -2.72 14.22
CA ARG A 567 33.44 -4.01 13.84
C ARG A 567 33.48 -4.24 12.33
N LEU A 568 32.87 -3.35 11.54
CA LEU A 568 32.89 -3.46 10.09
C LEU A 568 34.24 -3.04 9.53
N ASP A 569 34.74 -3.85 8.61
CA ASP A 569 35.93 -3.55 7.82
C ASP A 569 35.49 -3.00 6.46
N LEU A 570 35.49 -1.68 6.34
CA LEU A 570 35.08 -0.96 5.13
C LEU A 570 36.04 -1.21 3.96
N SER A 571 37.31 -1.54 4.22
CA SER A 571 38.32 -1.81 3.17
C SER A 571 38.04 -3.07 2.36
N LYS A 572 37.27 -4.00 2.93
CA LYS A 572 36.86 -5.26 2.30
C LYS A 572 35.51 -5.16 1.58
N MET A 573 34.91 -3.97 1.56
CA MET A 573 33.63 -3.73 0.90
C MET A 573 33.84 -3.12 -0.48
N ASP A 574 32.99 -3.51 -1.43
CA ASP A 574 32.97 -2.96 -2.78
C ASP A 574 32.00 -1.77 -2.87
N PHE A 575 32.54 -0.56 -2.97
CA PHE A 575 31.79 0.68 -3.16
C PHE A 575 31.81 1.20 -4.60
N THR A 576 32.23 0.39 -5.57
CA THR A 576 32.34 0.80 -6.99
C THR A 576 31.04 1.42 -7.54
N GLU A 577 29.87 0.88 -7.17
CA GLU A 577 28.56 1.43 -7.55
C GLU A 577 28.31 2.83 -6.97
N VAL A 578 28.81 3.10 -5.76
CA VAL A 578 28.66 4.40 -5.09
C VAL A 578 29.56 5.43 -5.76
N TYR A 579 30.80 5.06 -6.10
CA TYR A 579 31.75 5.94 -6.78
C TYR A 579 31.33 6.34 -8.19
N ALA A 580 30.72 5.42 -8.95
CA ALA A 580 30.24 5.72 -10.29
C ALA A 580 29.26 6.90 -10.30
N ASP A 581 28.34 6.96 -9.33
CA ASP A 581 27.40 8.07 -9.17
C ASP A 581 28.10 9.38 -8.80
N PHE A 582 29.10 9.33 -7.91
CA PHE A 582 29.84 10.53 -7.51
C PHE A 582 30.67 11.09 -8.65
N LEU A 583 31.34 10.24 -9.43
CA LEU A 583 32.09 10.68 -10.60
C LEU A 583 31.17 11.21 -11.70
N ASP A 584 30.00 10.60 -11.90
CA ASP A 584 28.99 11.11 -12.83
C ASP A 584 28.41 12.47 -12.37
N ALA A 585 28.18 12.66 -11.07
CA ALA A 585 27.69 13.92 -10.51
C ALA A 585 28.77 15.02 -10.43
N ALA A 586 30.03 14.63 -10.26
CA ALA A 586 31.19 15.53 -10.24
C ALA A 586 31.73 15.85 -11.65
N LYS A 587 31.12 15.31 -12.71
CA LYS A 587 31.30 15.84 -14.07
C LYS A 587 30.85 17.28 -14.08
N LEU A 588 31.80 18.19 -13.91
CA LEU A 588 31.62 19.61 -14.21
C LEU A 588 31.06 19.72 -15.64
N PRO A 589 30.04 20.55 -15.89
CA PRO A 589 29.57 20.78 -17.24
C PRO A 589 30.76 21.24 -18.07
N ASP A 590 30.99 20.53 -19.18
CA ASP A 590 32.04 20.74 -20.17
C ASP A 590 32.50 22.21 -20.15
N GLU A 591 33.68 22.47 -19.57
CA GLU A 591 34.12 23.84 -19.27
C GLU A 591 34.11 24.72 -20.52
N VAL A 592 34.23 24.09 -21.70
CA VAL A 592 34.08 24.74 -23.01
C VAL A 592 32.65 25.27 -23.23
N GLN A 593 31.60 24.51 -22.90
CA GLN A 593 30.21 24.99 -23.02
C GLN A 593 29.90 26.06 -21.99
N THR A 594 30.34 25.87 -20.74
CA THR A 594 30.12 26.83 -19.67
C THR A 594 30.85 28.15 -19.92
N MET A 595 32.09 28.11 -20.45
CA MET A 595 32.83 29.30 -20.88
C MET A 595 32.19 29.97 -22.09
N THR A 596 31.64 29.21 -23.04
CA THR A 596 30.93 29.77 -24.20
C THR A 596 29.62 30.43 -23.78
N GLU A 597 28.88 29.87 -22.82
CA GLU A 597 27.67 30.47 -22.26
C GLU A 597 27.97 31.70 -21.40
N ILE A 598 29.06 31.69 -20.62
CA ILE A 598 29.51 32.84 -19.84
C ILE A 598 29.96 33.95 -20.80
N GLN A 599 30.76 33.65 -21.82
CA GLN A 599 31.15 34.63 -22.85
C GLN A 599 29.93 35.15 -23.61
N SER A 600 28.98 34.29 -23.99
CA SER A 600 27.72 34.67 -24.62
C SER A 600 26.89 35.60 -23.74
N LYS A 601 26.78 35.32 -22.43
CA LYS A 601 26.06 36.18 -21.48
C LYS A 601 26.78 37.50 -21.23
N ILE A 602 28.10 37.49 -21.19
CA ILE A 602 28.92 38.70 -21.08
C ILE A 602 28.77 39.55 -22.36
N GLN A 603 28.85 38.95 -23.54
CA GLN A 603 28.65 39.62 -24.83
C GLN A 603 27.25 40.22 -24.90
N ASN A 604 26.22 39.44 -24.58
CA ASN A 604 24.84 39.92 -24.55
C ASN A 604 24.61 41.04 -23.53
N TYR A 605 25.28 40.99 -22.37
CA TYR A 605 25.22 42.06 -21.37
C TYR A 605 25.87 43.35 -21.89
N TYR A 606 27.02 43.26 -22.56
CA TYR A 606 27.66 44.42 -23.20
C TYR A 606 26.91 44.91 -24.44
N ASP A 607 26.21 44.04 -25.17
CA ASP A 607 25.39 44.44 -26.33
C ASP A 607 24.06 45.11 -25.89
N LEU A 608 23.51 44.72 -24.74
CA LEU A 608 22.30 45.32 -24.15
C LEU A 608 22.57 46.60 -23.35
N HIS A 609 23.76 46.77 -22.78
CA HIS A 609 24.11 47.89 -21.90
C HIS A 609 25.28 48.76 -22.38
N GLY A 610 25.90 48.43 -23.52
CA GLY A 610 27.02 49.17 -24.11
C GLY A 610 26.68 49.77 -25.47
N GLY A 611 26.10 50.99 -25.46
CA GLY A 611 26.25 51.88 -26.61
C GLY A 611 27.74 52.18 -26.82
N LYS A 612 28.28 51.81 -27.99
CA LYS A 612 29.66 52.08 -28.45
C LYS A 612 29.94 53.59 -28.54
N PRO A 613 31.21 53.94 -28.76
CA PRO A 613 32.35 54.02 -27.85
C PRO A 613 32.42 55.33 -27.04
#